data_AF-A0A534YMG8-F1
#
_entry.id   AF-A0A534YMG8-F1
#
_cell.length_a   1.000
_cell.length_b   1.000
_cell.length_c   1.000
_cell.angle_alpha   90.00
_cell.angle_beta   90.00
_cell.angle_gamma   90.00
#
_symmetry.space_group_name_H-M   'P 1'
#
loop_
_entity.id
_entity.type
_entity.pdbx_description
1 polymer ?
#
loop_
_entity_poly.entity_id
_entity_poly.type
_entity_poly.pdbx_seq_one_letter_code
_entity_poly.pdbx_strand_id
1 'polypeptide(L)'
;MLRCEETAVFPDEARRRGSVLYRTLIPPGLRDQLKALTGPLFICTSLYGVPWELLYDDEEFWGLRYAIGKRIMMSRPLTMAGAAALRSRPRALVVGSDPRGDLPIVHSEVERICETLERFADIGCVSGKLASFDEVTAYLREGFDLIHY
;
A
#
# COMPACT_ATOMS: atom_id res chain seq x y z
N MET A 1 -7.61 -11.79 15.44
CA MET A 1 -6.60 -12.70 14.88
C MET A 1 -7.30 -13.81 14.13
N LEU A 2 -7.46 -13.68 12.82
CA LEU A 2 -7.90 -14.77 11.96
C LEU A 2 -6.66 -15.62 11.63
N ARG A 3 -6.34 -16.60 12.46
CA ARG A 3 -5.53 -17.73 11.99
C ARG A 3 -6.48 -18.64 11.23
N CYS A 4 -6.65 -18.35 9.94
CA CYS A 4 -7.10 -19.39 9.01
C CYS A 4 -6.03 -20.48 9.09
N GLU A 5 -6.43 -21.74 9.31
CA GLU A 5 -5.51 -22.86 9.27
C GLU A 5 -4.76 -22.78 7.94
N GLU A 6 -3.49 -22.37 7.98
CA GLU A 6 -2.62 -22.37 6.80
C GLU A 6 -2.54 -23.83 6.35
N THR A 7 -3.36 -24.18 5.37
CA THR A 7 -3.22 -25.44 4.66
C THR A 7 -1.77 -25.46 4.20
N ALA A 8 -1.00 -26.48 4.59
CA ALA A 8 0.43 -26.59 4.26
C ALA A 8 0.75 -26.43 2.75
N VAL A 9 -0.27 -26.51 1.92
CA VAL A 9 -0.29 -26.29 0.47
C VAL A 9 -0.14 -24.81 0.06
N PHE A 10 -0.59 -23.86 0.88
CA PHE A 10 -0.62 -22.43 0.51
C PHE A 10 0.78 -21.84 0.29
N PRO A 11 1.78 -22.04 1.20
CA PRO A 11 3.12 -21.51 0.99
C PRO A 11 3.79 -22.04 -0.28
N ASP A 12 3.65 -23.34 -0.56
CA ASP A 12 4.24 -23.96 -1.75
C ASP A 12 3.59 -23.46 -3.04
N GLU A 13 2.26 -23.30 -3.04
CA GLU A 13 1.53 -22.75 -4.18
C GLU A 13 1.90 -21.28 -4.44
N ALA A 14 2.04 -20.48 -3.38
CA ALA A 14 2.48 -19.10 -3.48
C ALA A 14 3.90 -19.01 -4.07
N ARG A 15 4.85 -19.82 -3.59
CA ARG A 15 6.21 -19.89 -4.13
C ARG A 15 6.21 -20.31 -5.60
N ARG A 16 5.46 -21.34 -5.95
CA ARG A 16 5.33 -21.82 -7.34
C ARG A 16 4.85 -20.72 -8.28
N ARG A 17 3.79 -20.00 -7.90
CA ARG A 17 3.27 -18.87 -8.69
C ARG A 17 4.25 -17.70 -8.74
N GLY A 18 4.88 -17.39 -7.61
CA GLY A 18 5.93 -16.36 -7.52
C GLY A 18 7.11 -16.64 -8.43
N SER A 19 7.59 -17.89 -8.49
CA SER A 19 8.67 -18.31 -9.41
C SER A 19 8.27 -18.15 -10.87
N VAL A 20 7.01 -18.47 -11.22
CA VAL A 20 6.51 -18.27 -12.60
C VAL A 20 6.53 -16.78 -12.96
N LEU A 21 6.04 -15.91 -12.08
CA LEU A 21 6.08 -14.46 -12.29
C LEU A 21 7.52 -13.96 -12.42
N TYR A 22 8.40 -14.35 -11.51
CA TYR A 22 9.80 -13.95 -11.50
C TYR A 22 10.51 -14.34 -12.80
N ARG A 23 10.36 -15.59 -13.24
CA ARG A 23 11.00 -16.09 -14.45
C ARG A 23 10.45 -15.47 -15.74
N THR A 24 9.19 -15.05 -15.72
CA THR A 24 8.52 -14.38 -16.86
C THR A 24 8.93 -12.92 -16.96
N LEU A 25 9.02 -12.21 -15.84
CA LEU A 25 9.21 -10.76 -15.81
C LEU A 25 10.67 -10.34 -15.72
N ILE A 26 11.54 -11.18 -15.14
CA ILE A 26 12.93 -10.83 -14.88
C ILE A 26 13.85 -11.54 -15.88
N PRO A 27 14.55 -10.77 -16.74
CA PRO A 27 15.53 -11.31 -17.68
C PRO A 27 16.60 -12.15 -16.97
N PRO A 28 16.97 -13.33 -17.50
CA PRO A 28 17.94 -14.22 -16.86
C PRO A 28 19.26 -13.53 -16.47
N GLY A 29 19.80 -12.66 -17.33
CA GLY A 29 21.06 -11.95 -17.08
C GLY A 29 21.02 -10.92 -15.95
N LEU A 30 19.82 -10.53 -15.48
CA LEU A 30 19.67 -9.58 -14.36
C LEU A 30 19.47 -10.28 -13.01
N ARG A 31 19.19 -11.59 -13.00
CA ARG A 31 18.77 -12.30 -11.78
C ARG A 31 19.83 -12.28 -10.70
N ASP A 32 21.07 -12.62 -11.04
CA ASP A 32 22.17 -12.67 -10.07
C ASP A 32 22.53 -11.27 -9.56
N GLN A 33 22.47 -10.27 -10.44
CA GLN A 33 22.69 -8.87 -10.06
C GLN A 33 21.63 -8.40 -9.07
N LEU A 34 20.37 -8.70 -9.32
CA LEU A 34 19.27 -8.34 -8.43
C LEU A 34 19.40 -9.06 -7.09
N LYS A 35 19.71 -10.36 -7.07
CA LYS A 35 19.94 -11.12 -5.83
C LYS A 35 21.09 -10.57 -4.98
N ALA A 36 22.13 -10.01 -5.61
CA ALA A 36 23.26 -9.42 -4.91
C ALA A 36 22.97 -8.03 -4.31
N LEU A 37 21.82 -7.40 -4.63
CA LEU A 37 21.44 -6.11 -4.06
C LEU A 37 21.01 -6.25 -2.59
N THR A 38 21.40 -5.26 -1.78
CA THR A 38 21.07 -5.20 -0.34
C THR A 38 20.28 -3.94 0.04
N GLY A 39 19.68 -3.25 -0.93
CA GLY A 39 18.99 -1.98 -0.74
C GLY A 39 17.55 -1.98 -1.22
N PRO A 40 16.83 -0.85 -1.09
CA PRO A 40 15.49 -0.69 -1.62
C PRO A 40 15.45 -0.89 -3.13
N LEU A 41 14.36 -1.47 -3.61
CA LEU A 41 14.14 -1.67 -5.04
C LEU A 41 13.06 -0.72 -5.52
N PHE A 42 13.42 0.19 -6.44
CA PHE A 42 12.46 1.11 -7.05
C PHE A 42 12.12 0.67 -8.48
N ILE A 43 10.87 0.27 -8.70
CA ILE A 43 10.39 -0.30 -9.95
C ILE A 43 9.61 0.77 -10.72
N CYS A 44 10.20 1.23 -11.81
CA CYS A 44 9.52 2.07 -12.80
C CYS A 44 8.94 1.17 -13.89
N THR A 45 7.61 1.13 -14.04
CA THR A 45 6.95 0.20 -14.96
C THR A 45 5.71 0.81 -15.60
N SER A 46 5.39 0.38 -16.82
CA SER A 46 4.08 0.61 -17.45
C SER A 46 3.07 -0.52 -17.14
N LEU A 47 3.52 -1.61 -16.49
CA LEU A 47 2.69 -2.76 -16.17
C LEU A 47 1.84 -2.49 -14.92
N TYR A 48 0.58 -2.14 -15.18
CA TYR A 48 -0.43 -1.98 -14.14
C TYR A 48 -0.81 -3.35 -13.53
N GLY A 49 -1.08 -3.38 -12.23
CA GLY A 49 -1.56 -4.58 -11.54
C GLY A 49 -0.55 -5.69 -11.27
N VAL A 50 0.68 -5.61 -11.79
CA VAL A 50 1.73 -6.61 -11.46
C VAL A 50 2.13 -6.48 -9.98
N PRO A 51 2.03 -7.57 -9.19
CA PRO A 51 2.38 -7.60 -7.77
C PRO A 51 3.87 -7.94 -7.62
N TRP A 52 4.73 -6.94 -7.78
CA TRP A 52 6.20 -7.13 -7.77
C TRP A 52 6.72 -7.73 -6.45
N GLU A 53 6.01 -7.46 -5.36
CA GLU A 53 6.25 -7.95 -4.02
C GLU A 53 6.10 -9.48 -3.92
N LEU A 54 5.32 -10.09 -4.83
CA LEU A 54 5.04 -11.53 -4.87
C LEU A 54 5.96 -12.32 -5.81
N LEU A 55 6.97 -11.68 -6.41
CA LEU A 55 8.00 -12.39 -7.16
C LEU A 55 8.84 -13.20 -6.18
N TYR A 56 8.97 -14.50 -6.44
CA TYR A 56 9.82 -15.40 -5.67
C TYR A 56 11.05 -15.74 -6.52
N ASP A 57 12.23 -15.35 -6.05
CA ASP A 57 13.49 -15.47 -6.81
C ASP A 57 14.18 -16.84 -6.64
N ASP A 58 13.38 -17.85 -6.31
CA ASP A 58 13.76 -19.19 -5.87
C ASP A 58 14.38 -19.27 -4.45
N GLU A 59 14.66 -18.14 -3.79
CA GLU A 59 15.11 -18.06 -2.39
C GLU A 59 14.07 -17.39 -1.48
N GLU A 60 13.56 -16.21 -1.87
CA GLU A 60 12.65 -15.42 -1.05
C GLU A 60 11.69 -14.58 -1.90
N PHE A 61 10.56 -14.18 -1.31
CA PHE A 61 9.69 -13.17 -1.91
C PHE A 61 10.33 -11.79 -1.87
N TRP A 62 10.25 -11.07 -2.98
CA TRP A 62 10.80 -9.72 -3.08
C TRP A 62 10.22 -8.75 -2.04
N GLY A 63 8.94 -8.87 -1.68
CA GLY A 63 8.32 -8.05 -0.64
C GLY A 63 8.86 -8.29 0.78
N LEU A 64 9.54 -9.42 1.00
CA LEU A 64 10.23 -9.72 2.26
C LEU A 64 11.73 -9.38 2.18
N ARG A 65 12.33 -9.48 0.99
CA ARG A 65 13.74 -9.20 0.74
C ARG A 65 14.06 -7.72 0.62
N TYR A 66 13.18 -6.94 -0.01
CA TYR A 66 13.42 -5.54 -0.36
C TYR A 66 12.33 -4.63 0.19
N ALA A 67 12.73 -3.40 0.54
CA ALA A 67 11.79 -2.29 0.58
C ALA A 67 11.46 -1.89 -0.87
N ILE A 68 10.27 -2.27 -1.35
CA ILE A 68 9.86 -2.01 -2.73
C ILE A 68 9.07 -0.71 -2.84
N GLY A 69 9.48 0.17 -3.76
CA GLY A 69 8.69 1.28 -4.24
C GLY A 69 8.33 1.08 -5.72
N LYS A 70 7.11 1.44 -6.11
CA LYS A 70 6.63 1.32 -7.49
C LYS A 70 6.23 2.69 -8.04
N ARG A 71 6.68 3.00 -9.25
CA ARG A 71 6.20 4.15 -10.04
C ARG A 71 5.60 3.65 -11.35
N ILE A 72 4.31 3.93 -11.55
CA ILE A 72 3.66 3.70 -12.83
C ILE A 72 4.08 4.82 -13.78
N MET A 73 4.70 4.44 -14.90
CA MET A 73 4.99 5.38 -15.97
C MET A 73 3.68 5.75 -16.67
N MET A 74 3.28 7.01 -16.52
CA MET A 74 2.13 7.59 -17.20
C MET A 74 2.59 8.58 -18.26
N SER A 75 1.83 8.69 -19.35
CA SER A 75 2.13 9.59 -20.48
C SER A 75 2.08 11.07 -20.10
N ARG A 76 1.43 11.41 -18.98
CA ARG A 76 1.35 12.77 -18.47
C ARG A 76 2.39 12.98 -17.37
N PRO A 77 3.24 14.03 -17.45
CA PRO A 77 4.11 14.38 -16.35
C PRO A 77 3.25 14.73 -15.13
N LEU A 78 3.44 13.97 -14.04
CA LEU A 78 2.97 14.40 -12.73
C LEU A 78 3.78 15.63 -12.35
N THR A 79 3.12 16.75 -12.08
CA THR A 79 3.74 17.84 -11.33
C THR A 79 4.18 17.26 -10.00
N MET A 80 5.48 17.05 -9.82
CA MET A 80 6.04 16.83 -8.50
C MET A 80 5.77 18.12 -7.72
N ALA A 81 4.71 18.13 -6.91
CA ALA A 81 4.67 19.06 -5.81
C ALA A 81 5.96 18.81 -5.03
N GLY A 82 6.78 19.86 -4.85
CA GLY A 82 7.98 19.75 -4.03
C GLY A 82 7.60 19.15 -2.67
N ALA A 83 8.51 18.41 -2.05
CA ALA A 83 8.26 17.84 -0.73
C ALA A 83 7.75 18.96 0.19
N ALA A 84 6.47 18.90 0.54
CA ALA A 84 5.89 19.87 1.47
C ALA A 84 6.66 19.76 2.77
N ALA A 85 7.02 20.90 3.36
CA ALA A 85 7.67 20.90 4.67
C ALA A 85 6.76 20.15 5.65
N LEU A 86 7.30 19.14 6.33
CA LEU A 86 6.56 18.39 7.34
C LEU A 86 6.12 19.36 8.44
N ARG A 87 4.80 19.46 8.64
CA ARG A 87 4.22 20.24 9.73
C ARG A 87 4.64 19.63 11.08
N SER A 88 4.82 20.46 12.10
CA SER A 88 5.09 19.98 13.47
C SER A 88 3.96 19.09 14.01
N ARG A 89 2.73 19.38 13.60
CA ARG A 89 1.57 18.50 13.70
C ARG A 89 0.97 18.31 12.30
N PRO A 90 1.13 17.14 11.67
CA PRO A 90 0.49 16.85 10.40
C PRO A 90 -1.04 16.83 10.54
N ARG A 91 -1.74 17.15 9.46
CA ARG A 91 -3.18 16.94 9.34
C ARG A 91 -3.42 15.54 8.80
N ALA A 92 -4.16 14.72 9.54
CA ALA A 92 -4.56 13.37 9.12
C ALA A 92 -6.06 13.33 8.80
N LEU A 93 -6.42 12.77 7.65
CA LEU A 93 -7.80 12.44 7.31
C LEU A 93 -8.02 10.94 7.52
N VAL A 94 -8.94 10.57 8.39
CA VAL A 94 -9.38 9.18 8.61
C VAL A 94 -10.74 9.00 7.96
N VAL A 95 -10.85 8.08 7.00
CA VAL A 95 -12.09 7.79 6.28
C VAL A 95 -12.55 6.38 6.62
N GLY A 96 -13.69 6.27 7.30
CA GLY A 96 -14.33 5.01 7.64
C GLY A 96 -15.49 4.69 6.72
N SER A 97 -15.24 4.08 5.57
CA SER A 97 -16.31 3.76 4.62
C SER A 97 -16.89 2.36 4.87
N ASP A 98 -18.13 2.30 5.34
CA ASP A 98 -18.96 1.08 5.34
C ASP A 98 -20.30 1.38 4.65
N PRO A 99 -20.31 1.52 3.31
CA PRO A 99 -21.49 1.95 2.57
C PRO A 99 -22.63 0.93 2.61
N ARG A 100 -22.31 -0.35 2.85
CA ARG A 100 -23.29 -1.45 2.93
C ARG A 100 -23.71 -1.77 4.36
N GLY A 101 -23.01 -1.24 5.37
CA GLY A 101 -23.27 -1.54 6.78
C GLY A 101 -22.89 -2.96 7.17
N ASP A 102 -22.08 -3.65 6.34
CA ASP A 102 -21.72 -5.06 6.51
C ASP A 102 -20.29 -5.25 7.04
N LEU A 103 -19.61 -4.15 7.39
CA LEU A 103 -18.24 -4.14 7.90
C LEU A 103 -18.18 -3.54 9.31
N PRO A 104 -18.70 -4.23 10.35
CA PRO A 104 -18.74 -3.72 11.72
C PRO A 104 -17.35 -3.39 12.29
N ILE A 105 -16.28 -3.99 11.74
CA ILE A 105 -14.91 -3.73 12.14
C ILE A 105 -14.46 -2.30 11.84
N VAL A 106 -14.98 -1.69 10.76
CA VAL A 106 -14.59 -0.35 10.28
C VAL A 106 -14.83 0.70 11.36
N HIS A 107 -15.95 0.62 12.08
CA HIS A 107 -16.23 1.58 13.15
C HIS A 107 -15.18 1.52 14.26
N SER A 108 -14.84 0.31 14.71
CA SER A 108 -13.84 0.11 15.76
C SER A 108 -12.41 0.41 15.32
N GLU A 109 -12.12 0.27 14.02
CA GLU A 109 -10.83 0.59 13.44
C GLU A 109 -10.62 2.09 13.35
N VAL A 110 -11.62 2.82 12.85
CA VAL A 110 -11.61 4.29 12.77
C VAL A 110 -11.40 4.91 14.14
N GLU A 111 -12.12 4.43 15.16
CA GLU A 111 -11.97 4.93 16.54
C GLU A 111 -10.54 4.74 17.05
N ARG A 112 -9.99 3.51 16.95
CA ARG A 112 -8.62 3.22 17.40
C ARG A 112 -7.57 4.03 16.65
N ILE A 113 -7.76 4.26 15.36
CA ILE A 113 -6.83 5.03 14.54
C ILE A 113 -6.87 6.50 14.96
N CYS A 114 -8.06 7.07 15.14
CA CYS A 114 -8.23 8.42 15.66
C CYS A 114 -7.53 8.57 17.02
N GLU A 115 -7.86 7.73 18.00
CA GLU A 115 -7.25 7.74 19.34
C GLU A 115 -5.72 7.64 19.28
N THR A 116 -5.20 6.78 18.40
CA THR A 116 -3.75 6.59 18.24
C THR A 116 -3.08 7.85 17.68
N LEU A 117 -3.74 8.52 16.72
CA LEU A 117 -3.20 9.67 16.00
C LEU A 117 -3.39 11.01 16.72
N GLU A 118 -4.36 11.16 17.62
CA GLU A 118 -4.73 12.46 18.25
C GLU A 118 -3.53 13.16 18.91
N ARG A 119 -2.62 12.36 19.46
CA ARG A 119 -1.39 12.85 20.11
C ARG A 119 -0.39 13.46 19.11
N PHE A 120 -0.44 13.07 17.85
CA PHE A 120 0.56 13.39 16.84
C PHE A 120 0.03 14.28 15.71
N ALA A 121 -1.27 14.25 15.44
CA ALA A 121 -1.88 14.87 14.27
C ALA A 121 -3.18 15.60 14.61
N ASP A 122 -3.51 16.60 13.79
CA ASP A 122 -4.85 17.19 13.77
C ASP A 122 -5.74 16.36 12.85
N ILE A 123 -6.84 15.85 13.38
CA ILE A 123 -7.62 14.79 12.71
C ILE A 123 -8.91 15.36 12.11
N GLY A 124 -9.10 15.12 10.82
CA GLY A 124 -10.42 15.09 10.18
C GLY A 124 -10.90 13.65 10.12
N CYS A 125 -12.14 13.39 10.52
CA CYS A 125 -12.72 12.05 10.46
C CYS A 125 -14.05 12.09 9.71
N VAL A 126 -14.21 11.20 8.72
CA VAL A 126 -15.43 11.04 7.95
C VAL A 126 -15.78 9.56 7.93
N SER A 127 -16.92 9.18 8.52
CA SER A 127 -17.25 7.77 8.73
C SER A 127 -18.72 7.45 8.48
N GLY A 128 -18.99 6.18 8.17
CA GLY A 128 -20.33 5.65 7.92
C GLY A 128 -21.01 6.36 6.75
N LYS A 129 -22.27 6.78 6.94
CA LYS A 129 -23.06 7.45 5.89
C LYS A 129 -22.48 8.79 5.44
N LEU A 130 -21.62 9.41 6.24
CA LEU A 130 -20.96 10.68 5.90
C LEU A 130 -19.74 10.46 5.01
N ALA A 131 -19.18 9.24 4.95
CA ALA A 131 -18.09 8.86 4.05
C ALA A 131 -18.58 8.66 2.60
N SER A 132 -19.37 9.61 2.11
CA SER A 132 -19.83 9.69 0.73
C SER A 132 -18.71 10.18 -0.19
N PHE A 133 -18.82 9.87 -1.48
CA PHE A 133 -17.85 10.30 -2.48
C PHE A 133 -17.65 11.82 -2.49
N ASP A 134 -18.73 12.59 -2.41
CA ASP A 134 -18.70 14.05 -2.47
C ASP A 134 -18.01 14.66 -1.23
N GLU A 135 -18.36 14.18 -0.04
CA GLU A 135 -17.73 14.61 1.22
C GLU A 135 -16.24 14.28 1.23
N VAL A 136 -15.86 13.03 0.93
CA VAL A 136 -14.44 12.63 0.91
C VAL A 136 -13.68 13.46 -0.12
N THR A 137 -14.25 13.70 -1.31
CA THR A 137 -13.62 14.53 -2.34
C THR A 137 -13.44 15.99 -1.89
N ALA A 138 -14.37 16.52 -1.09
CA ALA A 138 -14.22 17.85 -0.49
C ALA A 138 -13.03 17.89 0.49
N TYR A 139 -12.95 16.93 1.42
CA TYR A 139 -11.84 16.83 2.37
C TYR A 139 -10.48 16.63 1.69
N LEU A 140 -10.40 15.82 0.63
CA LEU A 140 -9.15 15.60 -0.11
C LEU A 140 -8.55 16.90 -0.69
N ARG A 141 -9.37 17.94 -0.91
CA ARG A 141 -8.91 19.24 -1.42
C ARG A 141 -8.33 20.14 -0.33
N GLU A 142 -8.49 19.82 0.95
CA GLU A 142 -8.06 20.67 2.06
C GLU A 142 -6.56 20.58 2.38
N GLY A 143 -5.82 19.67 1.72
CA GLY A 143 -4.36 19.55 1.91
C GLY A 143 -3.96 18.85 3.22
N PHE A 144 -4.54 17.68 3.46
CA PHE A 144 -4.07 16.73 4.48
C PHE A 144 -2.70 16.16 4.12
N ASP A 145 -1.87 15.90 5.14
CA ASP A 145 -0.53 15.33 4.97
C ASP A 145 -0.56 13.79 4.94
N LEU A 146 -1.56 13.21 5.62
CA LEU A 146 -1.81 11.78 5.69
C LEU A 146 -3.29 11.52 5.44
N ILE A 147 -3.60 10.51 4.64
CA ILE A 147 -4.96 10.02 4.43
C ILE A 147 -4.97 8.52 4.74
N HIS A 148 -5.88 8.10 5.60
CA HIS A 148 -6.18 6.70 5.91
C HIS A 148 -7.61 6.39 5.45
N TYR A 149 -7.79 5.31 4.70
CA TYR A 149 -9.08 4.84 4.14
C TYR A 149 -9.10 3.31 4.16
#